data_AF-A0A6P2BMZ8-F1
#
_entry.id   AF-A0A6P2BMZ8-F1
#
_cell.length_a   1.000
_cell.length_b   1.000
_cell.length_c   1.000
_cell.angle_alpha   90.00
_cell.angle_beta   90.00
_cell.angle_gamma   90.00
#
_symmetry.space_group_name_H-M   'P 1'
#
loop_
_entity.id
_entity.type
_entity.pdbx_description
1 polymer ?
#
loop_
_entity_poly.entity_id
_entity_poly.type
_entity_poly.pdbx_seq_one_letter_code
_entity_poly.pdbx_strand_id
1 'polypeptide(L)'
;MALARLDGKDYQQSSTAALNGTDPGADPPAPESRDTRPPESRWSVPPPATTQGLPEAHPPWGTPQANTIRMWTRKRFMLAGAIIVAAMLFCGGALTVTLIHRTTVGNGRAGPGLTGPLSGGPPPDEAAIAGAAAARTAAAAWIARQVDPAAIIACDPQMCAVLQGDGIPAARLLLLGTGNAAPLGSDVIVSTAAVREEFGSRLTSVYAPVALATFGSGSARVTVLVVAADGSAAYQRSLQTDASARRSVGAQLLRNPDVRVSPVGRRELAAGQVDARLLSVIAALATPYHLDITGFGAPTAGADPAVPLRSADISVAPAGSGGAAATLNAAKRFLLAQQSPYRPAEVTTVQLADGRAALHVEFSAPSPLGLLGSPN
;
A
#
# COMPACT_ATOMS: atom_id res chain seq x y z
N MET A 1 42.85 -3.97 -27.98
CA MET A 1 43.61 -4.08 -26.72
C MET A 1 44.61 -2.94 -26.66
N ALA A 2 44.57 -2.16 -25.58
CA ALA A 2 45.55 -1.20 -25.01
C ALA A 2 46.39 -0.33 -25.99
N LEU A 3 46.11 0.98 -26.11
CA LEU A 3 46.62 2.07 -25.26
C LEU A 3 48.16 2.22 -25.28
N ALA A 4 48.65 3.35 -25.79
CA ALA A 4 49.13 4.46 -24.95
C ALA A 4 50.00 5.45 -25.76
N ARG A 5 49.65 6.73 -25.61
CA ARG A 5 50.51 7.91 -25.87
C ARG A 5 51.30 8.24 -24.60
N LEU A 6 52.24 9.17 -24.75
CA LEU A 6 53.00 9.96 -23.76
C LEU A 6 54.46 9.47 -23.59
N ASP A 7 55.48 10.29 -23.44
CA ASP A 7 55.74 11.74 -23.56
C ASP A 7 57.24 11.92 -23.24
N GLY A 8 57.82 13.08 -23.53
CA GLY A 8 58.91 13.65 -22.74
C GLY A 8 60.32 13.57 -23.32
N LYS A 9 60.88 14.75 -23.62
CA LYS A 9 62.18 15.21 -23.07
C LYS A 9 62.49 16.68 -23.41
N ASP A 10 62.63 17.45 -22.34
CA ASP A 10 63.66 18.46 -22.05
C ASP A 10 64.19 19.36 -23.17
N TYR A 11 64.07 20.68 -22.97
CA TYR A 11 65.12 21.63 -23.34
C TYR A 11 65.28 22.69 -22.25
N GLN A 12 66.51 22.79 -21.76
CA GLN A 12 67.02 23.83 -20.88
C GLN A 12 67.53 25.04 -21.68
N GLN A 13 67.61 26.18 -20.97
CA GLN A 13 68.53 27.32 -21.12
C GLN A 13 68.24 28.48 -22.09
N SER A 14 68.22 29.68 -21.48
CA SER A 14 68.86 30.97 -21.87
C SER A 14 67.85 32.14 -21.83
N SER A 15 68.13 33.39 -21.41
CA SER A 15 69.18 34.06 -20.64
C SER A 15 68.70 35.52 -20.39
N THR A 16 69.36 36.23 -19.48
CA THR A 16 69.52 37.71 -19.33
C THR A 16 68.38 38.63 -18.83
N ALA A 17 68.57 39.24 -17.63
CA ALA A 17 69.06 40.64 -17.42
C ALA A 17 68.38 41.46 -16.29
N ALA A 18 69.24 42.26 -15.62
CA ALA A 18 69.04 43.44 -14.74
C ALA A 18 68.66 43.19 -13.26
N LEU A 19 69.58 43.29 -12.27
CA LEU A 19 70.35 44.42 -11.68
C LEU A 19 69.56 45.32 -10.70
N ASN A 20 69.86 45.18 -9.39
CA ASN A 20 70.06 46.31 -8.45
C ASN A 20 70.84 45.84 -7.19
N GLY A 21 71.92 46.58 -6.82
CA GLY A 21 72.73 46.44 -5.58
C GLY A 21 72.01 46.99 -4.34
N THR A 22 72.52 46.98 -3.09
CA THR A 22 73.90 47.00 -2.51
C THR A 22 73.71 46.71 -0.98
N ASP A 23 74.24 45.63 -0.36
CA ASP A 23 75.47 45.48 0.49
C ASP A 23 75.31 45.85 2.01
N PRO A 24 76.17 45.48 3.02
CA PRO A 24 76.93 44.24 3.37
C PRO A 24 76.92 43.80 4.88
N GLY A 25 77.47 42.59 5.16
CA GLY A 25 78.26 42.22 6.37
C GLY A 25 77.67 41.13 7.28
N ALA A 26 78.35 40.09 7.80
CA ALA A 26 79.73 39.56 7.75
C ALA A 26 79.72 38.07 8.25
N ASP A 27 80.70 37.26 7.85
CA ASP A 27 80.90 35.80 8.15
C ASP A 27 82.01 35.57 9.26
N PRO A 28 82.45 34.33 9.63
CA PRO A 28 82.04 33.44 10.75
C PRO A 28 83.23 33.13 11.74
N PRO A 29 83.26 32.08 12.62
CA PRO A 29 83.66 30.70 12.24
C PRO A 29 83.10 29.52 13.11
N ALA A 30 83.39 28.28 12.67
CA ALA A 30 83.13 26.93 13.26
C ALA A 30 84.18 26.54 14.36
N PRO A 31 84.35 25.28 14.90
CA PRO A 31 83.75 23.95 14.61
C PRO A 31 83.54 22.95 15.81
N GLU A 32 83.04 21.74 15.46
CA GLU A 32 83.32 20.37 16.01
C GLU A 32 83.15 19.99 17.50
N SER A 33 82.36 18.92 17.75
CA SER A 33 82.91 17.65 18.24
C SER A 33 81.95 16.47 18.05
N ARG A 34 82.45 15.43 17.39
CA ARG A 34 81.84 14.10 17.19
C ARG A 34 81.78 13.33 18.52
N ASP A 35 80.80 12.44 18.66
CA ASP A 35 81.13 11.11 19.17
C ASP A 35 80.33 9.99 18.49
N THR A 36 81.04 8.90 18.26
CA THR A 36 80.70 7.71 17.45
C THR A 36 80.26 6.55 18.35
N ARG A 37 79.28 5.69 18.00
CA ARG A 37 79.49 4.40 17.30
C ARG A 37 78.14 3.65 17.06
N PRO A 38 78.01 2.80 16.01
CA PRO A 38 76.78 2.09 15.55
C PRO A 38 76.90 0.55 15.81
N PRO A 39 76.20 -0.39 15.11
CA PRO A 39 74.98 -0.36 14.27
C PRO A 39 73.92 -1.41 14.70
N GLU A 40 72.68 -1.34 14.18
CA GLU A 40 72.05 -2.49 13.53
C GLU A 40 70.70 -2.15 12.86
N SER A 41 70.59 -2.62 11.63
CA SER A 41 69.49 -2.48 10.69
C SER A 41 68.39 -3.53 10.92
N ARG A 42 67.13 -3.12 10.93
CA ARG A 42 66.04 -3.97 10.43
C ARG A 42 64.81 -3.14 10.03
N TRP A 43 64.62 -3.06 8.71
CA TRP A 43 63.38 -2.93 7.93
C TRP A 43 62.15 -2.21 8.51
N SER A 44 61.73 -1.23 7.70
CA SER A 44 60.53 -0.41 7.71
C SER A 44 59.19 -1.18 7.63
N VAL A 45 58.15 -0.60 8.24
CA VAL A 45 56.76 -0.67 7.77
C VAL A 45 56.17 0.74 7.87
N PRO A 46 55.58 1.33 6.80
CA PRO A 46 54.95 2.64 6.86
C PRO A 46 53.56 2.60 7.55
N PRO A 47 53.11 3.71 8.17
CA PRO A 47 51.81 3.79 8.84
C PRO A 47 50.64 3.75 7.83
N PRO A 48 49.46 3.24 8.22
CA PRO A 48 48.30 3.17 7.34
C PRO A 48 47.79 4.59 7.00
N ALA A 49 47.52 4.78 5.71
CA ALA A 49 46.91 5.98 5.16
C ALA A 49 45.55 6.25 5.82
N THR A 50 45.39 7.48 6.31
CA THR A 50 44.12 8.00 6.80
C THR A 50 43.22 8.26 5.60
N THR A 51 42.27 7.37 5.33
CA THR A 51 41.20 7.62 4.37
C THR A 51 40.27 8.69 4.95
N GLN A 52 40.39 9.93 4.46
CA GLN A 52 39.36 10.94 4.63
C GLN A 52 38.09 10.46 3.90
N GLY A 53 37.08 10.07 4.69
CA GLY A 53 35.74 9.78 4.19
C GLY A 53 35.09 11.03 3.61
N LEU A 54 34.46 10.86 2.45
CA LEU A 54 33.57 11.83 1.82
C LEU A 54 32.46 12.29 2.79
N PRO A 55 31.97 13.53 2.68
CA PRO A 55 30.81 13.97 3.45
C PRO A 55 29.57 13.17 3.01
N GLU A 56 29.04 12.35 3.92
CA GLU A 56 27.73 11.73 3.77
C GLU A 56 26.66 12.84 3.76
N ALA A 57 26.01 13.01 2.61
CA ALA A 57 24.79 13.80 2.53
C ALA A 57 23.66 13.02 3.22
N HIS A 58 23.36 13.37 4.47
CA HIS A 58 22.17 12.89 5.18
C HIS A 58 20.96 13.70 4.68
N PRO A 59 19.89 13.07 4.13
CA PRO A 59 18.64 13.79 3.92
C PRO A 59 17.97 14.04 5.28
N PRO A 60 17.49 15.26 5.56
CA PRO A 60 16.92 15.61 6.87
C PRO A 60 15.46 15.15 6.95
N TRP A 61 15.26 13.91 7.37
CA TRP A 61 13.97 13.46 7.91
C TRP A 61 14.24 12.96 9.32
N GLY A 62 13.51 13.53 10.28
CA GLY A 62 13.74 13.35 11.70
C GLY A 62 13.83 11.88 12.11
N THR A 63 14.69 11.62 13.09
CA THR A 63 14.76 10.34 13.78
C THR A 63 13.37 9.97 14.30
N PRO A 64 12.81 8.80 13.97
CA PRO A 64 11.58 8.35 14.58
C PRO A 64 11.85 8.10 16.06
N GLN A 65 11.14 8.82 16.94
CA GLN A 65 11.04 8.42 18.33
C GLN A 65 10.40 7.03 18.36
N ALA A 66 11.20 6.06 18.80
CA ALA A 66 10.76 4.71 19.07
C ALA A 66 9.68 4.74 20.15
N ASN A 67 8.41 4.61 19.74
CA ASN A 67 7.35 4.20 20.63
C ASN A 67 6.60 3.02 20.00
N THR A 68 6.91 1.85 20.56
CA THR A 68 6.16 0.58 20.52
C THR A 68 5.84 -0.01 19.14
N ILE A 69 6.86 -0.61 18.53
CA ILE A 69 6.67 -1.84 17.74
C ILE A 69 6.30 -2.95 18.71
N ARG A 70 5.01 -3.22 18.89
CA ARG A 70 4.57 -4.50 19.43
C ARG A 70 3.12 -4.79 19.03
N MET A 71 2.96 -5.37 17.85
CA MET A 71 1.96 -6.41 17.58
C MET A 71 2.15 -6.91 16.15
N TRP A 72 3.13 -7.81 15.95
CA TRP A 72 3.13 -8.76 14.83
C TRP A 72 4.14 -9.89 15.10
N THR A 73 3.98 -10.55 16.25
CA THR A 73 4.70 -11.81 16.56
C THR A 73 3.85 -12.69 17.45
N ARG A 74 2.84 -13.35 16.87
CA ARG A 74 2.23 -14.54 17.48
C ARG A 74 1.41 -15.33 16.46
N LYS A 75 2.10 -16.20 15.71
CA LYS A 75 1.55 -17.45 15.15
C LYS A 75 2.68 -18.27 14.50
N ARG A 76 3.62 -18.71 15.34
CA ARG A 76 4.63 -19.73 15.00
C ARG A 76 4.64 -20.90 15.99
N PHE A 77 3.54 -21.12 16.70
CA PHE A 77 3.30 -22.32 17.50
C PHE A 77 1.83 -22.70 17.44
N MET A 78 1.51 -23.65 16.55
CA MET A 78 0.51 -24.70 16.76
C MET A 78 0.59 -25.66 15.55
N LEU A 79 1.71 -26.39 15.50
CA LEU A 79 1.88 -27.65 14.79
C LEU A 79 2.24 -28.67 15.87
N ALA A 80 1.23 -29.13 16.63
CA ALA A 80 1.26 -30.33 17.46
C ALA A 80 -0.15 -30.56 18.05
N GLY A 81 -0.79 -31.66 17.66
CA GLY A 81 -2.15 -32.07 18.04
C GLY A 81 -2.94 -32.53 16.82
N ALA A 82 -2.46 -33.51 16.05
CA ALA A 82 -2.84 -34.93 16.17
C ALA A 82 -4.37 -35.11 16.04
N ILE A 83 -4.85 -35.54 14.86
CA ILE A 83 -5.26 -36.93 14.54
C ILE A 83 -6.34 -37.44 15.51
N ILE A 84 -7.44 -37.97 14.95
CA ILE A 84 -8.76 -38.33 15.53
C ILE A 84 -9.76 -37.19 15.25
N VAL A 85 -10.50 -37.12 14.14
CA VAL A 85 -11.48 -38.11 13.65
C VAL A 85 -11.47 -38.10 12.11
N ALA A 86 -10.55 -38.86 11.52
CA ALA A 86 -10.70 -39.38 10.17
C ALA A 86 -11.17 -40.83 10.32
N ALA A 87 -12.47 -41.03 10.54
CA ALA A 87 -13.22 -42.27 10.32
C ALA A 87 -14.57 -42.20 11.07
N MET A 88 -15.53 -41.43 10.57
CA MET A 88 -16.95 -41.80 10.73
C MET A 88 -17.70 -41.47 9.45
N LEU A 89 -17.85 -42.53 8.65
CA LEU A 89 -19.06 -42.90 7.93
C LEU A 89 -19.33 -42.13 6.63
N PHE A 90 -18.61 -42.61 5.62
CA PHE A 90 -19.13 -42.97 4.32
C PHE A 90 -20.43 -43.80 4.47
N CYS A 91 -21.58 -43.14 4.56
CA CYS A 91 -22.89 -43.75 4.39
C CYS A 91 -23.68 -42.95 3.36
N GLY A 92 -23.77 -43.55 2.18
CA GLY A 92 -24.79 -43.45 1.13
C GLY A 92 -25.76 -42.27 1.13
N GLY A 93 -25.79 -41.57 -0.01
CA GLY A 93 -26.91 -40.71 -0.35
C GLY A 93 -26.66 -39.91 -1.61
N ALA A 94 -26.65 -40.58 -2.77
CA ALA A 94 -26.85 -39.90 -4.04
C ALA A 94 -28.23 -39.24 -4.02
N LEU A 95 -28.30 -37.94 -3.75
CA LEU A 95 -29.50 -37.14 -3.94
C LEU A 95 -29.61 -36.78 -5.42
N THR A 96 -30.21 -37.68 -6.19
CA THR A 96 -30.83 -37.34 -7.46
C THR A 96 -32.00 -36.40 -7.19
N VAL A 97 -31.88 -35.15 -7.63
CA VAL A 97 -32.99 -34.20 -7.66
C VAL A 97 -33.94 -34.63 -8.77
N THR A 98 -34.95 -35.44 -8.44
CA THR A 98 -36.09 -35.72 -9.33
C THR A 98 -37.11 -34.61 -9.16
N LEU A 99 -37.19 -33.74 -10.17
CA LEU A 99 -38.22 -32.72 -10.29
C LEU A 99 -39.56 -33.39 -10.60
N ILE A 100 -40.36 -33.67 -9.57
CA ILE A 100 -41.75 -34.10 -9.75
C ILE A 100 -42.57 -32.84 -10.06
N HIS A 101 -42.84 -32.60 -11.35
CA HIS A 101 -43.95 -31.75 -11.76
C HIS A 101 -45.27 -32.44 -11.36
N ARG A 102 -45.82 -32.08 -10.20
CA ARG A 102 -47.23 -32.37 -9.91
C ARG A 102 -48.10 -31.35 -10.63
N THR A 103 -48.65 -31.74 -11.76
CA THR A 103 -49.77 -31.07 -12.42
C THR A 103 -51.05 -31.33 -11.62
N THR A 104 -51.38 -30.43 -10.71
CA THR A 104 -52.73 -30.35 -10.14
C THR A 104 -53.66 -29.73 -11.18
N VAL A 105 -54.35 -30.59 -11.94
CA VAL A 105 -55.48 -30.18 -12.79
C VAL A 105 -56.67 -29.87 -11.87
N GLY A 106 -56.79 -28.61 -11.49
CA GLY A 106 -57.99 -28.07 -10.84
C GLY A 106 -58.95 -27.55 -11.91
N ASN A 107 -59.98 -28.33 -12.24
CA ASN A 107 -61.10 -27.88 -13.08
C ASN A 107 -61.95 -26.85 -12.30
N GLY A 108 -61.69 -25.57 -12.55
CA GLY A 108 -62.49 -24.44 -12.08
C GLY A 108 -63.09 -23.66 -13.26
N ARG A 109 -64.42 -23.71 -13.34
CA ARG A 109 -65.36 -23.11 -14.29
C ARG A 109 -64.97 -21.75 -14.93
N ALA A 110 -65.35 -21.64 -16.20
CA ALA A 110 -65.25 -20.48 -17.07
C ALA A 110 -66.05 -19.24 -16.62
N GLY A 111 -65.49 -18.06 -16.94
CA GLY A 111 -66.17 -16.77 -17.06
C GLY A 111 -65.29 -15.81 -17.88
N PRO A 112 -65.81 -15.04 -18.86
CA PRO A 112 -65.00 -14.33 -19.84
C PRO A 112 -64.66 -12.90 -19.38
N GLY A 113 -63.44 -12.43 -19.68
CA GLY A 113 -63.02 -11.07 -19.38
C GLY A 113 -61.74 -10.68 -20.12
N LEU A 114 -61.85 -9.67 -20.97
CA LEU A 114 -60.84 -9.14 -21.87
C LEU A 114 -59.74 -8.35 -21.13
N THR A 115 -58.61 -8.16 -21.83
CA THR A 115 -57.57 -7.11 -21.67
C THR A 115 -56.50 -7.18 -20.56
N GLY A 116 -55.23 -7.23 -21.00
CA GLY A 116 -54.09 -6.60 -20.33
C GLY A 116 -52.89 -7.52 -20.04
N PRO A 117 -51.69 -7.30 -20.63
CA PRO A 117 -50.47 -7.93 -20.12
C PRO A 117 -50.09 -7.24 -18.81
N LEU A 118 -50.31 -7.93 -17.69
CA LEU A 118 -49.81 -7.48 -16.38
C LEU A 118 -48.30 -7.73 -16.34
N SER A 119 -47.52 -6.64 -16.28
CA SER A 119 -46.13 -6.66 -15.85
C SER A 119 -46.06 -7.14 -14.40
N GLY A 120 -45.94 -8.44 -14.20
CA GLY A 120 -45.79 -9.08 -12.89
C GLY A 120 -44.34 -8.98 -12.40
N GLY A 121 -44.06 -7.97 -11.56
CA GLY A 121 -42.87 -8.00 -10.71
C GLY A 121 -43.05 -9.00 -9.56
N PRO A 122 -41.95 -9.55 -8.98
CA PRO A 122 -42.05 -10.42 -7.81
C PRO A 122 -42.72 -9.69 -6.63
N PRO A 123 -43.41 -10.41 -5.73
CA PRO A 123 -44.00 -9.83 -4.53
C PRO A 123 -42.94 -9.12 -3.66
N PRO A 124 -43.34 -8.13 -2.84
CA PRO A 124 -42.42 -7.26 -2.11
C PRO A 124 -41.36 -7.99 -1.28
N ASP A 125 -41.72 -9.13 -0.68
CA ASP A 125 -40.84 -9.94 0.16
C ASP A 125 -39.77 -10.68 -0.65
N GLU A 126 -40.12 -11.17 -1.84
CA GLU A 126 -39.16 -11.85 -2.73
C GLU A 126 -38.17 -10.85 -3.34
N ALA A 127 -38.65 -9.65 -3.70
CA ALA A 127 -37.79 -8.56 -4.14
C ALA A 127 -36.81 -8.12 -3.03
N ALA A 128 -37.24 -8.08 -1.77
CA ALA A 128 -36.37 -7.76 -0.64
C ALA A 128 -35.30 -8.85 -0.40
N ILE A 129 -35.67 -10.13 -0.48
CA ILE A 129 -34.74 -11.26 -0.38
C ILE A 129 -33.70 -11.22 -1.50
N ALA A 130 -34.15 -11.01 -2.74
CA ALA A 130 -33.28 -10.90 -3.91
C ALA A 130 -32.33 -9.69 -3.78
N GLY A 131 -32.83 -8.56 -3.30
CA GLY A 131 -32.01 -7.37 -3.04
C GLY A 131 -30.92 -7.61 -1.98
N ALA A 132 -31.25 -8.30 -0.90
CA ALA A 132 -30.27 -8.66 0.14
C ALA A 132 -29.23 -9.67 -0.37
N ALA A 133 -29.63 -10.64 -1.20
CA ALA A 133 -28.70 -11.56 -1.86
C ALA A 133 -27.74 -10.81 -2.80
N ALA A 134 -28.27 -9.93 -3.66
CA ALA A 134 -27.46 -9.12 -4.58
C ALA A 134 -26.46 -8.22 -3.84
N ALA A 135 -26.88 -7.59 -2.74
CA ALA A 135 -25.99 -6.75 -1.93
C ALA A 135 -24.83 -7.55 -1.30
N ARG A 136 -25.10 -8.78 -0.82
CA ARG A 136 -24.07 -9.69 -0.30
C ARG A 136 -23.08 -10.11 -1.38
N THR A 137 -23.57 -10.51 -2.56
CA THR A 137 -22.70 -10.86 -3.69
C THR A 137 -21.84 -9.68 -4.14
N ALA A 138 -22.41 -8.47 -4.23
CA ALA A 138 -21.65 -7.27 -4.57
C ALA A 138 -20.57 -6.95 -3.52
N ALA A 139 -20.89 -7.10 -2.23
CA ALA A 139 -19.93 -6.93 -1.15
C ALA A 139 -18.80 -7.97 -1.21
N ALA A 140 -19.12 -9.25 -1.44
CA ALA A 140 -18.12 -10.31 -1.54
C ALA A 140 -17.16 -10.10 -2.72
N ALA A 141 -17.71 -9.75 -3.89
CA ALA A 141 -16.90 -9.44 -5.07
C ALA A 141 -15.99 -8.22 -4.85
N TRP A 142 -16.47 -7.20 -4.12
CA TRP A 142 -15.63 -6.05 -3.74
C TRP A 142 -14.55 -6.47 -2.76
N ILE A 143 -14.88 -7.23 -1.71
CA ILE A 143 -13.91 -7.72 -0.71
C ILE A 143 -12.80 -8.53 -1.38
N ALA A 144 -13.14 -9.45 -2.28
CA ALA A 144 -12.18 -10.29 -2.98
C ALA A 144 -11.16 -9.49 -3.82
N ARG A 145 -11.56 -8.34 -4.36
CA ARG A 145 -10.67 -7.47 -5.13
C ARG A 145 -9.92 -6.45 -4.28
N GLN A 146 -10.57 -5.92 -3.25
CA GLN A 146 -10.16 -4.67 -2.62
C GLN A 146 -9.56 -4.85 -1.23
N VAL A 147 -9.92 -5.90 -0.50
CA VAL A 147 -9.45 -6.13 0.87
C VAL A 147 -8.16 -6.92 0.87
N ASP A 148 -7.22 -6.51 1.72
CA ASP A 148 -5.90 -7.10 1.83
C ASP A 148 -5.98 -8.63 2.02
N PRO A 149 -5.24 -9.43 1.24
CA PRO A 149 -5.25 -10.90 1.36
C PRO A 149 -4.83 -11.42 2.74
N ALA A 150 -4.14 -10.62 3.56
CA ALA A 150 -3.79 -10.95 4.94
C ALA A 150 -4.85 -10.54 5.96
N ALA A 151 -5.82 -9.70 5.58
CA ALA A 151 -6.86 -9.22 6.49
C ALA A 151 -7.85 -10.34 6.87
N ILE A 152 -8.21 -10.34 8.15
CA ILE A 152 -9.26 -11.17 8.74
C ILE A 152 -10.59 -10.43 8.64
N ILE A 153 -11.62 -11.13 8.17
CA ILE A 153 -12.95 -10.59 7.87
C ILE A 153 -13.97 -11.21 8.81
N ALA A 154 -14.61 -10.38 9.63
CA ALA A 154 -15.75 -10.78 10.45
C ALA A 154 -17.06 -10.72 9.65
N CYS A 155 -17.85 -11.79 9.72
CA CYS A 155 -19.11 -11.93 8.97
C CYS A 155 -20.11 -12.80 9.74
N ASP A 156 -21.41 -12.59 9.53
CA ASP A 156 -22.44 -13.55 9.95
C ASP A 156 -22.37 -14.86 9.12
N PRO A 157 -23.01 -15.96 9.55
CA PRO A 157 -22.91 -17.26 8.88
C PRO A 157 -23.27 -17.25 7.40
N GLN A 158 -24.31 -16.50 7.01
CA GLN A 158 -24.73 -16.45 5.62
C GLN A 158 -23.71 -15.68 4.78
N MET A 159 -23.22 -14.54 5.29
CA MET A 159 -22.22 -13.75 4.58
C MET A 159 -20.86 -14.48 4.49
N CYS A 160 -20.44 -15.19 5.54
CA CYS A 160 -19.23 -16.00 5.50
C CYS A 160 -19.32 -17.10 4.43
N ALA A 161 -20.46 -17.77 4.29
CA ALA A 161 -20.66 -18.78 3.24
C ALA A 161 -20.52 -18.18 1.82
N VAL A 162 -21.06 -16.96 1.60
CA VAL A 162 -20.91 -16.25 0.32
C VAL A 162 -19.43 -15.91 0.06
N LEU A 163 -18.71 -15.40 1.07
CA LEU A 163 -17.28 -15.08 0.93
C LEU A 163 -16.44 -16.31 0.61
N GLN A 164 -16.74 -17.47 1.22
CA GLN A 164 -16.07 -18.72 0.89
C GLN A 164 -16.37 -19.17 -0.54
N GLY A 165 -17.63 -19.03 -0.98
CA GLY A 165 -18.03 -19.31 -2.36
C GLY A 165 -17.27 -18.47 -3.39
N ASP A 166 -16.95 -17.22 -3.04
CA ASP A 166 -16.14 -16.30 -3.85
C ASP A 166 -14.62 -16.51 -3.69
N GLY A 167 -14.20 -17.58 -2.99
CA GLY A 167 -12.80 -18.00 -2.89
C GLY A 167 -12.03 -17.41 -1.72
N ILE A 168 -12.67 -16.72 -0.77
CA ILE A 168 -12.01 -16.26 0.45
C ILE A 168 -11.73 -17.48 1.36
N PRO A 169 -10.45 -17.75 1.71
CA PRO A 169 -10.09 -18.87 2.56
C PRO A 169 -10.78 -18.81 3.94
N ALA A 170 -11.27 -19.96 4.42
CA ALA A 170 -11.89 -20.08 5.75
C ALA A 170 -11.01 -19.54 6.88
N ALA A 171 -9.68 -19.69 6.77
CA ALA A 171 -8.70 -19.20 7.75
C ALA A 171 -8.68 -17.67 7.90
N ARG A 172 -9.27 -16.93 6.95
CA ARG A 172 -9.43 -15.46 6.99
C ARG A 172 -10.79 -15.03 7.52
N LEU A 173 -11.71 -15.95 7.77
CA LEU A 173 -13.07 -15.63 8.16
C LEU A 173 -13.23 -15.81 9.66
N LEU A 174 -13.69 -14.74 10.31
CA LEU A 174 -14.13 -14.76 11.69
C LEU A 174 -15.65 -14.83 11.71
N LEU A 175 -16.17 -16.03 11.96
CA LEU A 175 -17.62 -16.23 12.06
C LEU A 175 -18.17 -15.52 13.31
N LEU A 176 -19.09 -14.59 13.09
CA LEU A 176 -19.85 -13.93 14.15
C LEU A 176 -21.03 -14.82 14.52
N GLY A 177 -21.04 -15.32 15.76
CA GLY A 177 -22.12 -16.12 16.33
C GLY A 177 -22.95 -15.32 17.34
N THR A 178 -24.11 -15.85 17.69
CA THR A 178 -24.93 -15.35 18.79
C THR A 178 -24.18 -15.56 20.11
N GLY A 179 -23.84 -14.48 20.81
CA GLY A 179 -23.13 -14.59 22.10
C GLY A 179 -22.04 -13.58 22.41
N ASN A 180 -22.09 -12.34 21.87
CA ASN A 180 -21.25 -11.22 22.32
C ASN A 180 -19.71 -11.40 22.21
N ALA A 181 -19.20 -12.27 21.34
CA ALA A 181 -17.78 -12.21 21.02
C ALA A 181 -17.51 -10.91 20.25
N ALA A 182 -16.81 -9.97 20.90
CA ALA A 182 -16.41 -8.73 20.26
C ALA A 182 -15.64 -9.04 18.96
N PRO A 183 -15.82 -8.27 17.86
CA PRO A 183 -15.17 -8.54 16.58
C PRO A 183 -13.65 -8.24 16.58
N LEU A 184 -13.03 -8.15 17.76
CA LEU A 184 -11.68 -7.64 18.04
C LEU A 184 -10.54 -8.57 17.59
N GLY A 185 -10.81 -9.54 16.73
CA GLY A 185 -9.81 -10.37 16.04
C GLY A 185 -9.82 -10.22 14.53
N SER A 186 -10.58 -9.26 14.00
CA SER A 186 -10.73 -8.97 12.58
C SER A 186 -10.25 -7.57 12.23
N ASP A 187 -9.83 -7.38 10.99
CA ASP A 187 -9.46 -6.08 10.44
C ASP A 187 -10.67 -5.37 9.83
N VAL A 188 -11.63 -6.16 9.35
CA VAL A 188 -12.84 -5.69 8.66
C VAL A 188 -14.05 -6.48 9.16
N ILE A 189 -15.19 -5.81 9.32
CA ILE A 189 -16.48 -6.43 9.61
C ILE A 189 -17.49 -6.14 8.51
N VAL A 190 -18.23 -7.17 8.08
CA VAL A 190 -19.30 -7.05 7.09
C VAL A 190 -20.65 -6.89 7.79
N SER A 191 -21.12 -5.65 7.86
CA SER A 191 -22.38 -5.26 8.49
C SER A 191 -23.58 -5.59 7.59
N THR A 192 -24.12 -6.81 7.75
CA THR A 192 -25.42 -7.22 7.21
C THR A 192 -26.56 -6.86 8.18
N ALA A 193 -27.81 -7.17 7.82
CA ALA A 193 -28.96 -6.98 8.73
C ALA A 193 -28.77 -7.70 10.07
N ALA A 194 -28.37 -8.98 10.04
CA ALA A 194 -28.14 -9.78 11.24
C ALA A 194 -27.05 -9.18 12.14
N VAL A 195 -25.95 -8.70 11.56
CA VAL A 195 -24.88 -8.04 12.33
C VAL A 195 -25.37 -6.72 12.93
N ARG A 196 -26.20 -5.95 12.21
CA ARG A 196 -26.78 -4.71 12.78
C ARG A 196 -27.76 -4.99 13.91
N GLU A 197 -28.53 -6.07 13.82
CA GLU A 197 -29.47 -6.48 14.88
C GLU A 197 -28.73 -6.93 16.15
N GLU A 198 -27.67 -7.71 16.01
CA GLU A 198 -26.87 -8.20 17.15
C GLU A 198 -26.14 -7.06 17.88
N PHE A 199 -25.48 -6.16 17.13
CA PHE A 199 -24.60 -5.14 17.73
C PHE A 199 -25.27 -3.78 17.95
N GLY A 200 -26.37 -3.49 17.26
CA GLY A 200 -27.03 -2.18 17.30
C GLY A 200 -26.06 -1.02 17.02
N SER A 201 -26.21 0.07 17.77
CA SER A 201 -25.34 1.26 17.64
C SER A 201 -23.89 1.02 18.04
N ARG A 202 -23.61 -0.01 18.86
CA ARG A 202 -22.25 -0.32 19.33
C ARG A 202 -21.33 -0.71 18.19
N LEU A 203 -21.89 -1.23 17.08
CA LEU A 203 -21.10 -1.61 15.91
C LEU A 203 -20.22 -0.45 15.44
N THR A 204 -20.79 0.74 15.24
CA THR A 204 -20.05 1.91 14.76
C THR A 204 -19.46 2.74 15.90
N SER A 205 -20.13 2.80 17.06
CA SER A 205 -19.67 3.63 18.18
C SER A 205 -18.50 3.04 18.96
N VAL A 206 -18.30 1.72 18.93
CA VAL A 206 -17.25 1.03 19.70
C VAL A 206 -16.27 0.29 18.81
N TYR A 207 -16.77 -0.44 17.82
CA TYR A 207 -15.98 -1.46 17.14
C TYR A 207 -15.45 -1.06 15.77
N ALA A 208 -16.28 -0.45 14.93
CA ALA A 208 -15.97 -0.29 13.52
C ALA A 208 -16.56 1.02 12.95
N PRO A 209 -15.90 2.16 13.21
CA PRO A 209 -16.49 3.48 12.98
C PRO A 209 -16.54 3.93 11.52
N VAL A 210 -15.73 3.32 10.64
CA VAL A 210 -15.51 3.83 9.28
C VAL A 210 -15.96 2.83 8.24
N ALA A 211 -16.83 3.27 7.33
CA ALA A 211 -17.26 2.49 6.18
C ALA A 211 -16.25 2.57 5.04
N LEU A 212 -15.79 1.42 4.57
CA LEU A 212 -14.96 1.30 3.37
C LEU A 212 -15.81 1.23 2.10
N ALA A 213 -17.00 0.62 2.21
CA ALA A 213 -17.91 0.41 1.09
C ALA A 213 -19.33 0.13 1.59
N THR A 214 -20.34 0.53 0.82
CA THR A 214 -21.73 0.17 1.10
C THR A 214 -22.43 -0.31 -0.17
N PHE A 215 -23.15 -1.43 -0.05
CA PHE A 215 -23.92 -2.06 -1.12
C PHE A 215 -25.38 -2.23 -0.72
N GLY A 216 -26.28 -2.15 -1.70
CA GLY A 216 -27.72 -2.21 -1.45
C GLY A 216 -28.24 -1.01 -0.65
N SER A 217 -29.49 -1.11 -0.21
CA SER A 217 -30.21 -0.04 0.48
C SER A 217 -31.19 -0.61 1.52
N GLY A 218 -31.70 0.25 2.40
CA GLY A 218 -32.69 -0.15 3.42
C GLY A 218 -32.22 -1.32 4.29
N SER A 219 -33.11 -2.29 4.51
CA SER A 219 -32.83 -3.52 5.25
C SER A 219 -31.82 -4.43 4.55
N ALA A 220 -31.77 -4.40 3.21
CA ALA A 220 -30.84 -5.17 2.38
C ALA A 220 -29.41 -4.59 2.34
N ARG A 221 -29.17 -3.44 2.98
CA ARG A 221 -27.85 -2.79 2.99
C ARG A 221 -26.78 -3.73 3.58
N VAL A 222 -25.62 -3.79 2.93
CA VAL A 222 -24.40 -4.43 3.42
C VAL A 222 -23.30 -3.38 3.43
N THR A 223 -22.72 -3.11 4.60
CA THR A 223 -21.63 -2.15 4.75
C THR A 223 -20.37 -2.86 5.21
N VAL A 224 -19.25 -2.60 4.55
CA VAL A 224 -17.93 -3.12 4.94
C VAL A 224 -17.25 -2.06 5.79
N LEU A 225 -16.97 -2.37 7.06
CA LEU A 225 -16.44 -1.41 8.04
C LEU A 225 -15.03 -1.81 8.48
N VAL A 226 -14.15 -0.83 8.74
CA VAL A 226 -12.84 -1.08 9.37
C VAL A 226 -13.02 -1.28 10.86
N VAL A 227 -12.38 -2.31 11.42
CA VAL A 227 -12.36 -2.55 12.87
C VAL A 227 -11.31 -1.68 13.54
N ALA A 228 -11.75 -0.96 14.58
CA ALA A 228 -10.93 -0.16 15.46
C ALA A 228 -10.51 -1.01 16.68
N ALA A 229 -9.38 -1.69 16.58
CA ALA A 229 -8.88 -2.57 17.66
C ALA A 229 -8.72 -1.85 19.02
N ASP A 230 -8.25 -0.60 18.99
CA ASP A 230 -8.09 0.26 20.18
C ASP A 230 -9.34 1.12 20.48
N GLY A 231 -10.46 0.81 19.83
CA GLY A 231 -11.75 1.49 19.97
C GLY A 231 -11.95 2.67 19.00
N SER A 232 -13.22 2.93 18.67
CA SER A 232 -13.60 3.93 17.65
C SER A 232 -13.01 5.32 17.85
N ALA A 233 -12.96 5.82 19.09
CA ALA A 233 -12.44 7.16 19.39
C ALA A 233 -10.91 7.27 19.19
N ALA A 234 -10.16 6.20 19.43
CA ALA A 234 -8.73 6.16 19.15
C ALA A 234 -8.49 6.12 17.63
N TYR A 235 -9.23 5.27 16.92
CA TYR A 235 -9.14 5.16 15.47
C TYR A 235 -9.44 6.49 14.76
N GLN A 236 -10.50 7.20 15.17
CA GLN A 236 -10.85 8.49 14.58
C GLN A 236 -9.76 9.55 14.78
N ARG A 237 -9.10 9.58 15.95
CA ARG A 237 -7.96 10.48 16.19
C ARG A 237 -6.76 10.14 15.31
N SER A 238 -6.44 8.85 15.18
CA SER A 238 -5.38 8.37 14.28
C SER A 238 -5.70 8.72 12.82
N LEU A 239 -6.96 8.60 12.40
CA LEU A 239 -7.40 8.93 11.05
C LEU A 239 -7.26 10.43 10.73
N GLN A 240 -7.60 11.30 11.69
CA GLN A 240 -7.40 12.75 11.55
C GLN A 240 -5.91 13.11 11.48
N THR A 241 -5.09 12.49 12.33
CA THR A 241 -3.64 12.69 12.34
C THR A 241 -3.03 12.24 11.02
N ASP A 242 -3.40 11.05 10.54
CA ASP A 242 -2.98 10.52 9.25
C ASP A 242 -3.39 11.44 8.09
N ALA A 243 -4.64 11.93 8.07
CA ALA A 243 -5.09 12.87 7.04
C ALA A 243 -4.26 14.17 7.02
N SER A 244 -3.84 14.67 8.19
CA SER A 244 -2.94 15.83 8.28
C SER A 244 -1.54 15.56 7.74
N ALA A 245 -0.99 14.36 8.01
CA ALA A 245 0.30 13.94 7.48
C ALA A 245 0.25 13.78 5.95
N ARG A 246 -0.81 13.14 5.42
CA ARG A 246 -1.05 12.98 3.98
C ARG A 246 -1.17 14.33 3.27
N ARG A 247 -1.80 15.32 3.91
CA ARG A 247 -1.84 16.71 3.40
C ARG A 247 -0.45 17.35 3.33
N SER A 248 0.37 17.18 4.37
CA SER A 248 1.73 17.71 4.41
C SER A 248 2.61 17.11 3.30
N VAL A 249 2.63 15.78 3.18
CA VAL A 249 3.38 15.08 2.13
C VAL A 249 2.82 15.40 0.74
N GLY A 250 1.50 15.49 0.59
CA GLY A 250 0.85 15.93 -0.65
C GLY A 250 1.32 17.32 -1.08
N ALA A 251 1.42 18.27 -0.15
CA ALA A 251 1.94 19.61 -0.43
C ALA A 251 3.42 19.60 -0.84
N GLN A 252 4.23 18.68 -0.29
CA GLN A 252 5.64 18.51 -0.69
C GLN A 252 5.75 17.94 -2.11
N LEU A 253 4.96 16.91 -2.45
CA LEU A 253 4.89 16.35 -3.80
C LEU A 253 4.48 17.42 -4.83
N LEU A 254 3.53 18.29 -4.48
CA LEU A 254 3.08 19.38 -5.34
C LEU A 254 4.15 20.47 -5.59
N ARG A 255 5.21 20.52 -4.78
CA ARG A 255 6.37 21.39 -4.98
C ARG A 255 7.52 20.70 -5.69
N ASN A 256 7.47 19.38 -5.85
CA ASN A 256 8.52 18.63 -6.54
C ASN A 256 8.39 18.84 -8.06
N PRO A 257 9.42 19.41 -8.74
CA PRO A 257 9.37 19.66 -10.19
C PRO A 257 9.29 18.38 -11.02
N ASP A 258 9.71 17.23 -10.47
CA ASP A 258 9.66 15.92 -11.13
C ASP A 258 8.29 15.26 -11.03
N VAL A 259 7.32 15.88 -10.34
CA VAL A 259 5.96 15.36 -10.16
C VAL A 259 4.95 16.31 -10.77
N ARG A 260 4.42 15.95 -11.95
CA ARG A 260 3.27 16.61 -12.56
C ARG A 260 2.00 15.87 -12.17
N VAL A 261 0.96 16.62 -11.85
CA VAL A 261 -0.33 16.07 -11.41
C VAL A 261 -1.45 16.83 -12.08
N SER A 262 -2.48 16.12 -12.53
CA SER A 262 -3.68 16.71 -13.10
C SER A 262 -4.37 17.69 -12.14
N PRO A 263 -5.18 18.66 -12.63
CA PRO A 263 -5.84 19.63 -11.76
C PRO A 263 -6.72 18.99 -10.67
N VAL A 264 -7.35 17.85 -10.96
CA VAL A 264 -8.14 17.07 -9.99
C VAL A 264 -7.21 16.47 -8.94
N GLY A 265 -6.15 15.77 -9.36
CA GLY A 265 -5.19 15.15 -8.45
C GLY A 265 -4.46 16.16 -7.57
N ARG A 266 -4.22 17.40 -8.05
CA ARG A 266 -3.65 18.47 -7.21
C ARG A 266 -4.56 18.84 -6.04
N ARG A 267 -5.89 18.87 -6.26
CA ARG A 267 -6.85 19.11 -5.18
C ARG A 267 -6.90 17.94 -4.20
N GLU A 268 -6.84 16.71 -4.71
CA GLU A 268 -6.85 15.50 -3.88
C GLU A 268 -5.60 15.41 -2.99
N LEU A 269 -4.41 15.72 -3.53
CA LEU A 269 -3.17 15.81 -2.75
C LEU A 269 -3.24 16.94 -1.71
N ALA A 270 -3.69 18.13 -2.10
CA ALA A 270 -3.82 19.27 -1.19
C ALA A 270 -4.87 19.04 -0.09
N ALA A 271 -5.90 18.24 -0.34
CA ALA A 271 -6.89 17.87 0.66
C ALA A 271 -6.39 16.77 1.62
N GLY A 272 -5.33 16.05 1.25
CA GLY A 272 -4.85 14.87 1.98
C GLY A 272 -5.72 13.64 1.73
N GLN A 273 -6.27 13.49 0.52
CA GLN A 273 -7.19 12.39 0.18
C GLN A 273 -6.48 11.13 -0.31
N VAL A 274 -5.21 11.21 -0.71
CA VAL A 274 -4.44 10.10 -1.30
C VAL A 274 -3.82 9.20 -0.22
N ASP A 275 -3.85 7.87 -0.39
CA ASP A 275 -3.29 6.87 0.54
C ASP A 275 -1.79 7.09 0.83
N ALA A 276 -1.40 6.90 2.09
CA ALA A 276 -0.02 7.11 2.54
C ALA A 276 1.01 6.26 1.81
N ARG A 277 0.69 4.98 1.49
CA ARG A 277 1.60 4.10 0.76
C ARG A 277 1.80 4.60 -0.66
N LEU A 278 0.73 5.10 -1.28
CA LEU A 278 0.76 5.66 -2.62
C LEU A 278 1.64 6.93 -2.67
N LEU A 279 1.48 7.82 -1.68
CA LEU A 279 2.35 9.00 -1.51
C LEU A 279 3.82 8.61 -1.39
N SER A 280 4.15 7.59 -0.59
CA SER A 280 5.51 7.11 -0.40
C SER A 280 6.12 6.53 -1.68
N VAL A 281 5.40 5.68 -2.42
CA VAL A 281 5.94 5.11 -3.68
C VAL A 281 6.08 6.17 -4.78
N ILE A 282 5.20 7.17 -4.81
CA ILE A 282 5.34 8.32 -5.72
C ILE A 282 6.61 9.10 -5.40
N ALA A 283 6.85 9.42 -4.13
CA ALA A 283 8.07 10.12 -3.71
C ALA A 283 9.35 9.34 -4.09
N ALA A 284 9.34 8.02 -3.91
CA ALA A 284 10.46 7.17 -4.29
C ALA A 284 10.67 7.10 -5.82
N LEU A 285 9.59 6.95 -6.59
CA LEU A 285 9.65 6.94 -8.05
C LEU A 285 10.09 8.29 -8.65
N ALA A 286 9.77 9.40 -7.98
CA ALA A 286 10.14 10.74 -8.43
C ALA A 286 11.65 11.03 -8.29
N THR A 287 12.41 10.17 -7.61
CA THR A 287 13.87 10.36 -7.46
C THR A 287 14.63 10.07 -8.77
N PRO A 288 14.39 8.93 -9.46
CA PRO A 288 15.02 8.65 -10.77
C PRO A 288 14.18 9.04 -12.00
N TYR A 289 12.91 9.44 -11.84
CA TYR A 289 11.98 9.63 -12.95
C TYR A 289 11.18 10.92 -12.85
N HIS A 290 10.78 11.46 -14.01
CA HIS A 290 9.70 12.43 -14.08
C HIS A 290 8.36 11.71 -14.16
N LEU A 291 7.44 12.08 -13.27
CA LEU A 291 6.13 11.47 -13.15
C LEU A 291 5.05 12.42 -13.67
N ASP A 292 4.07 11.84 -14.37
CA ASP A 292 2.82 12.51 -14.73
C ASP A 292 1.65 11.67 -14.20
N ILE A 293 0.95 12.21 -13.21
CA ILE A 293 -0.14 11.55 -12.50
C ILE A 293 -1.47 12.11 -13.00
N THR A 294 -2.24 11.29 -13.69
CA THR A 294 -3.50 11.73 -14.31
C THR A 294 -4.66 11.77 -13.32
N GLY A 295 -4.63 10.97 -12.25
CA GLY A 295 -5.62 11.00 -11.17
C GLY A 295 -5.41 9.90 -10.14
N PHE A 296 -6.17 9.96 -9.03
CA PHE A 296 -6.05 9.03 -7.90
C PHE A 296 -7.20 8.01 -7.77
N GLY A 297 -7.77 7.57 -8.89
CA GLY A 297 -8.94 6.69 -8.87
C GLY A 297 -10.18 7.34 -8.25
N ALA A 298 -11.26 6.58 -8.14
CA ALA A 298 -12.51 7.07 -7.56
C ALA A 298 -12.74 6.51 -6.14
N PRO A 299 -13.39 7.27 -5.25
CA PRO A 299 -13.87 6.72 -3.98
C PRO A 299 -14.77 5.51 -4.23
N THR A 300 -14.67 4.50 -3.36
CA THR A 300 -15.61 3.38 -3.39
C THR A 300 -17.02 3.86 -3.03
N ALA A 301 -18.04 3.32 -3.69
CA ALA A 301 -19.43 3.66 -3.41
C ALA A 301 -19.78 3.45 -1.93
N GLY A 302 -20.29 4.50 -1.29
CA GLY A 302 -20.68 4.49 0.12
C GLY A 302 -19.52 4.33 1.11
N ALA A 303 -18.28 4.61 0.68
CA ALA A 303 -17.15 4.81 1.57
C ALA A 303 -17.31 6.13 2.36
N ASP A 304 -16.78 6.15 3.58
CA ASP A 304 -16.65 7.37 4.36
C ASP A 304 -15.69 8.35 3.65
N PRO A 305 -15.97 9.67 3.62
CA PRO A 305 -15.10 10.66 2.98
C PRO A 305 -13.65 10.69 3.50
N ALA A 306 -13.40 10.18 4.72
CA ALA A 306 -12.06 10.10 5.29
C ALA A 306 -11.24 8.89 4.77
N VAL A 307 -11.87 7.93 4.07
CA VAL A 307 -11.17 6.79 3.46
C VAL A 307 -10.29 7.29 2.31
N PRO A 308 -8.99 6.94 2.28
CA PRO A 308 -8.11 7.40 1.21
C PRO A 308 -8.46 6.85 -0.17
N LEU A 309 -8.12 7.63 -1.19
CA LEU A 309 -7.93 7.17 -2.56
C LEU A 309 -6.68 6.29 -2.64
N ARG A 310 -6.83 5.03 -3.05
CA ARG A 310 -5.79 3.98 -2.98
C ARG A 310 -5.16 3.61 -4.31
N SER A 311 -5.55 4.25 -5.40
CA SER A 311 -4.98 3.99 -6.72
C SER A 311 -4.49 5.25 -7.40
N ALA A 312 -3.60 5.10 -8.38
CA ALA A 312 -3.21 6.16 -9.30
C ALA A 312 -2.81 5.59 -10.65
N ASP A 313 -3.04 6.38 -11.68
CA ASP A 313 -2.45 6.17 -13.00
C ASP A 313 -1.22 7.07 -13.15
N ILE A 314 -0.05 6.44 -13.32
CA ILE A 314 1.25 7.10 -13.28
C ILE A 314 1.99 6.83 -14.60
N SER A 315 2.13 7.87 -15.42
CA SER A 315 3.10 7.85 -16.52
C SER A 315 4.49 8.17 -16.00
N VAL A 316 5.48 7.45 -16.51
CA VAL A 316 6.88 7.55 -16.07
C VAL A 316 7.75 7.89 -17.28
N ALA A 317 8.46 9.01 -17.21
CA ALA A 317 9.47 9.39 -18.18
C ALA A 317 10.86 9.33 -17.53
N PRO A 318 11.90 8.88 -18.25
CA PRO A 318 13.24 8.90 -17.72
C PRO A 318 13.69 10.35 -17.49
N ALA A 319 14.44 10.60 -16.42
CA ALA A 319 15.12 11.88 -16.21
C ALA A 319 16.29 12.13 -17.19
N GLY A 320 16.58 11.17 -18.09
CA GLY A 320 17.65 11.24 -19.09
C GLY A 320 17.30 10.45 -20.36
N SER A 321 18.31 10.04 -21.15
CA SER A 321 18.09 9.28 -22.38
C SER A 321 17.71 7.81 -22.08
N GLY A 322 16.46 7.43 -22.34
CA GLY A 322 15.97 6.05 -22.18
C GLY A 322 14.69 5.80 -22.96
N GLY A 323 14.45 4.56 -23.39
CA GLY A 323 13.22 4.19 -24.09
C GLY A 323 12.03 4.12 -23.14
N ALA A 324 10.92 4.78 -23.47
CA ALA A 324 9.73 4.89 -22.62
C ALA A 324 9.21 3.54 -22.10
N ALA A 325 9.16 2.51 -22.94
CA ALA A 325 8.71 1.17 -22.55
C ALA A 325 9.65 0.50 -21.52
N ALA A 326 10.97 0.66 -21.69
CA ALA A 326 11.95 0.11 -20.75
C ALA A 326 11.87 0.81 -19.39
N THR A 327 11.69 2.13 -19.38
CA THR A 327 11.48 2.93 -18.17
C THR A 327 10.21 2.50 -17.43
N LEU A 328 9.09 2.36 -18.15
CA LEU A 328 7.83 1.92 -17.56
C LEU A 328 7.96 0.52 -16.93
N ASN A 329 8.65 -0.40 -17.60
CA ASN A 329 8.90 -1.75 -17.06
C ASN A 329 9.86 -1.72 -15.86
N ALA A 330 10.85 -0.82 -15.82
CA ALA A 330 11.71 -0.64 -14.66
C ALA A 330 10.92 -0.12 -13.45
N ALA A 331 10.06 0.89 -13.63
CA ALA A 331 9.18 1.39 -12.58
C ALA A 331 8.20 0.31 -12.09
N LYS A 332 7.62 -0.49 -12.99
CA LYS A 332 6.77 -1.63 -12.63
C LYS A 332 7.51 -2.64 -11.76
N ARG A 333 8.73 -3.03 -12.14
CA ARG A 333 9.56 -3.95 -11.33
C ARG A 333 9.92 -3.38 -9.96
N PHE A 334 10.21 -2.09 -9.88
CA PHE A 334 10.46 -1.40 -8.62
C PHE A 334 9.24 -1.50 -7.67
N LEU A 335 8.04 -1.24 -8.18
CA LEU A 335 6.80 -1.34 -7.41
C LEU A 335 6.52 -2.78 -6.95
N LEU A 336 6.71 -3.77 -7.83
CA LEU A 336 6.50 -5.18 -7.50
C LEU A 336 7.53 -5.73 -6.50
N ALA A 337 8.71 -5.12 -6.42
CA ALA A 337 9.78 -5.49 -5.50
C ALA A 337 9.64 -4.86 -4.09
N GLN A 338 8.66 -3.98 -3.89
CA GLN A 338 8.40 -3.41 -2.57
C GLN A 338 7.94 -4.50 -1.58
N GLN A 339 8.14 -4.24 -0.29
CA GLN A 339 7.67 -5.09 0.80
C GLN A 339 6.41 -4.50 1.44
N SER A 340 5.66 -5.30 2.20
CA SER A 340 4.55 -4.79 3.01
C SER A 340 5.04 -3.70 3.97
N PRO A 341 4.33 -2.57 4.14
CA PRO A 341 3.02 -2.24 3.55
C PRO A 341 3.08 -1.55 2.17
N TYR A 342 4.26 -1.30 1.61
CA TYR A 342 4.45 -0.50 0.38
C TYR A 342 4.35 -1.30 -0.93
N ARG A 343 4.08 -2.60 -0.87
CA ARG A 343 3.80 -3.42 -2.05
C ARG A 343 2.37 -3.18 -2.52
N PRO A 344 2.13 -2.68 -3.75
CA PRO A 344 0.79 -2.55 -4.30
C PRO A 344 0.13 -3.93 -4.46
N ALA A 345 -1.19 -3.95 -4.32
CA ALA A 345 -2.00 -5.14 -4.61
C ALA A 345 -2.07 -5.39 -6.13
N GLU A 346 -2.11 -4.32 -6.92
CA GLU A 346 -2.12 -4.39 -8.38
C GLU A 346 -1.12 -3.39 -8.99
N VAL A 347 -0.42 -3.84 -10.02
CA VAL A 347 0.39 -2.99 -10.90
C VAL A 347 0.18 -3.44 -12.34
N THR A 348 -0.71 -2.76 -13.06
CA THR A 348 -1.04 -3.05 -14.46
C THR A 348 -0.63 -1.90 -15.37
N THR A 349 -0.44 -2.21 -16.66
CA THR A 349 -0.12 -1.18 -17.65
C THR A 349 -1.40 -0.82 -18.37
N VAL A 350 -1.74 0.46 -18.38
CA VAL A 350 -2.95 1.01 -19.01
C VAL A 350 -2.57 2.00 -20.11
N GLN A 351 -3.48 2.20 -21.06
CA GLN A 351 -3.37 3.28 -22.05
C GLN A 351 -4.23 4.45 -21.61
N LEU A 352 -3.62 5.61 -21.48
CA LEU A 352 -4.31 6.86 -21.18
C LEU A 352 -5.10 7.34 -22.41
N ALA A 353 -6.05 8.25 -22.18
CA ALA A 353 -6.87 8.83 -23.25
C ALA A 353 -6.04 9.56 -24.33
N ASP A 354 -4.83 10.00 -23.99
CA ASP A 354 -3.88 10.64 -24.90
C ASP A 354 -2.97 9.64 -25.64
N GLY A 355 -3.18 8.32 -25.44
CA GLY A 355 -2.43 7.23 -26.07
C GLY A 355 -1.09 6.90 -25.39
N ARG A 356 -0.72 7.58 -24.30
CA ARG A 356 0.49 7.25 -23.52
C ARG A 356 0.24 6.05 -22.62
N ALA A 357 1.26 5.21 -22.48
CA ALA A 357 1.24 4.13 -21.51
C ALA A 357 1.49 4.67 -20.09
N ALA A 358 0.73 4.17 -19.12
CA ALA A 358 0.87 4.46 -17.70
C ALA A 358 0.82 3.17 -16.87
N LEU A 359 1.29 3.26 -15.63
CA LEU A 359 1.07 2.22 -14.62
C LEU A 359 -0.17 2.57 -13.83
N HIS A 360 -1.16 1.68 -13.84
CA HIS A 360 -2.21 1.67 -12.83
C HIS A 360 -1.65 0.98 -11.59
N VAL A 361 -1.56 1.71 -10.49
CA VAL A 361 -1.05 1.23 -9.20
C VAL A 361 -2.19 1.26 -8.21
N GLU A 362 -2.48 0.14 -7.56
CA GLU A 362 -3.54 0.07 -6.54
C GLU A 362 -3.08 -0.65 -5.28
N PHE A 363 -3.44 -0.10 -4.13
CA PHE A 363 -3.21 -0.68 -2.81
C PHE A 363 -4.48 -1.24 -2.21
N SER A 364 -4.37 -2.32 -1.42
CA SER A 364 -5.47 -2.97 -0.68
C SER A 364 -6.06 -2.11 0.46
N ALA A 365 -7.31 -2.37 0.85
CA ALA A 365 -7.96 -1.85 2.05
C ALA A 365 -7.84 -2.85 3.21
N PRO A 366 -7.90 -2.40 4.48
CA PRO A 366 -7.90 -1.00 4.90
C PRO A 366 -6.54 -0.32 4.69
N SER A 367 -6.55 1.01 4.61
CA SER A 367 -5.32 1.80 4.57
C SER A 367 -4.66 1.83 5.95
N PRO A 368 -3.36 1.48 6.08
CA PRO A 368 -2.66 1.62 7.36
C PRO A 368 -2.55 3.10 7.74
N LEU A 369 -2.79 3.41 9.01
CA LEU A 369 -2.70 4.77 9.53
C LEU A 369 -1.31 5.03 10.12
N GLY A 370 -0.83 6.28 9.99
CA GLY A 370 0.38 6.74 10.68
C GLY A 370 1.71 6.36 10.00
N LEU A 371 1.67 5.92 8.73
CA LEU A 371 2.88 5.54 7.98
C LEU A 371 3.84 6.71 7.70
N LEU A 372 3.33 7.94 7.65
CA LEU A 372 4.09 9.13 7.25
C LEU A 372 4.69 9.89 8.44
N GLY A 373 4.55 9.37 9.67
CA GLY A 373 4.89 10.10 10.89
C GLY A 373 3.91 11.26 11.17
N SER A 374 4.16 11.98 12.27
CA SER A 374 3.39 13.19 12.57
C SER A 374 3.93 14.37 11.78
N PRO A 375 3.08 15.27 11.25
CA PRO A 375 3.57 16.55 10.72
C PRO A 375 4.25 17.33 11.85
N ASN A 376 5.46 17.81 11.60
CA ASN A 376 6.19 18.70 12.51
C ASN A 376 5.50 20.05 12.65
#